data_AF-A0A4Q3WQL6-F1
#
_entry.id   AF-A0A4Q3WQL6-F1
#
_cell.length_a   1.000
_cell.length_b   1.000
_cell.length_c   1.000
_cell.angle_alpha   90.00
_cell.angle_beta   90.00
_cell.angle_gamma   90.00
#
_symmetry.space_group_name_H-M   'P 1'
#
loop_
_entity.id
_entity.type
_entity.pdbx_description
1 polymer ?
#
loop_
_entity_poly.entity_id
_entity_poly.type
_entity_poly.pdbx_seq_one_letter_code
_entity_poly.pdbx_strand_id
1 'polypeptide(L)'
;MNYSCLTASALLELAESSDLSIAEIALRAEVENGDRSREELLGRMSDYYRRMKSSVAKGLEIVQRSSSGLSGGDAQKVMAHSRGDRVSPLGITFERSLAYGLAVLETNAAFGQIVATPTAGSAGIAPACLLTWQEARDSSDEEAAQGLWTAASIGKIIGSGACFSGAQGGCQAEIGSACAMAAAAICELDGGTP
;
A
#
# COMPACT_ATOMS: atom_id res chain seq x y z
N MET A 1 26.71 -9.91 -0.47
CA MET A 1 25.83 -10.67 0.44
C MET A 1 24.67 -11.17 -0.40
N ASN A 2 23.87 -12.15 0.05
CA ASN A 2 22.64 -12.50 -0.66
C ASN A 2 21.48 -11.86 0.12
N TYR A 3 20.81 -10.85 -0.45
CA TYR A 3 19.68 -10.18 0.22
C TYR A 3 18.31 -10.84 -0.07
N SER A 4 18.28 -12.02 -0.71
CA SER A 4 17.04 -12.71 -1.02
C SER A 4 16.54 -13.55 0.16
N CYS A 5 15.53 -13.04 0.88
CA CYS A 5 14.81 -13.77 1.92
C CYS A 5 13.41 -14.18 1.45
N LEU A 6 12.98 -15.39 1.85
CA LEU A 6 11.63 -15.94 1.58
C LEU A 6 10.84 -16.25 2.86
N THR A 7 11.46 -16.10 4.03
CA THR A 7 10.80 -16.29 5.33
C THR A 7 10.99 -15.06 6.19
N ALA A 8 10.05 -14.82 7.12
CA ALA A 8 10.16 -13.72 8.07
C ALA A 8 11.42 -13.85 8.95
N SER A 9 11.69 -15.04 9.51
CA SER A 9 12.89 -15.29 10.33
C SER A 9 14.19 -14.90 9.60
N ALA A 10 14.36 -15.35 8.35
CA ALA A 10 15.55 -15.05 7.58
C ALA A 10 15.66 -13.55 7.23
N LEU A 11 14.54 -12.86 7.05
CA LEU A 11 14.53 -11.41 6.83
C LEU A 11 14.95 -10.65 8.09
N LEU A 12 14.44 -11.04 9.26
CA LEU A 12 14.79 -10.41 10.53
C LEU A 12 16.26 -10.65 10.90
N GLU A 13 16.73 -11.90 10.81
CA GLU A 13 18.15 -12.25 11.05
C GLU A 13 19.09 -11.46 10.13
N LEU A 14 18.70 -11.24 8.87
CA LEU A 14 19.49 -10.44 7.94
C LEU A 14 19.47 -8.95 8.31
N ALA A 15 18.31 -8.40 8.67
CA ALA A 15 18.18 -7.02 9.11
C ALA A 15 19.06 -6.72 10.34
N GLU A 16 18.97 -7.57 11.35
CA GLU A 16 19.76 -7.47 12.59
C GLU A 16 21.27 -7.62 12.34
N SER A 17 21.67 -8.63 11.55
CA SER A 17 23.10 -8.90 11.32
C SER A 17 23.79 -7.91 10.38
N SER A 18 23.03 -7.20 9.55
CA SER A 18 23.57 -6.20 8.60
C SER A 18 23.34 -4.75 9.03
N ASP A 19 22.61 -4.51 10.12
CA ASP A 19 22.20 -3.18 10.59
C ASP A 19 21.50 -2.37 9.47
N LEU A 20 20.60 -3.04 8.75
CA LEU A 20 19.83 -2.47 7.65
C LEU A 20 18.33 -2.58 7.92
N SER A 21 17.58 -1.59 7.45
CA SER A 21 16.13 -1.66 7.41
C SER A 21 15.64 -2.73 6.42
N ILE A 22 14.43 -3.24 6.63
CA ILE A 22 13.75 -4.17 5.72
C ILE A 22 13.61 -3.50 4.34
N ALA A 23 13.26 -2.21 4.30
CA ALA A 23 13.20 -1.46 3.05
C ALA A 23 14.54 -1.42 2.29
N GLU A 24 15.66 -1.21 2.99
CA GLU A 24 16.99 -1.20 2.37
C GLU A 24 17.41 -2.59 1.90
N ILE A 25 17.09 -3.64 2.66
CA ILE A 25 17.30 -5.03 2.24
C ILE A 25 16.53 -5.33 0.95
N ALA A 26 15.24 -4.93 0.89
CA ALA A 26 14.41 -5.14 -0.29
C ALA A 26 14.96 -4.43 -1.53
N LEU A 27 15.40 -3.18 -1.38
CA LEU A 27 16.03 -2.42 -2.46
C LEU A 27 17.33 -3.07 -2.93
N ARG A 28 18.22 -3.48 -2.01
CA ARG A 28 19.47 -4.18 -2.38
C ARG A 28 19.21 -5.50 -3.06
N ALA A 29 18.22 -6.27 -2.60
CA ALA A 29 17.81 -7.51 -3.25
C ALA A 29 17.33 -7.27 -4.68
N GLU A 30 16.56 -6.21 -4.94
CA GLU A 30 16.10 -5.87 -6.29
C GLU A 30 17.26 -5.41 -7.19
N VAL A 31 18.22 -4.64 -6.65
CA VAL A 31 19.44 -4.24 -7.38
C VAL A 31 20.31 -5.45 -7.73
N GLU A 32 20.50 -6.41 -6.82
CA GLU A 32 21.32 -7.59 -7.07
C GLU A 32 20.69 -8.58 -8.06
N ASN A 33 19.35 -8.67 -8.09
CA ASN A 33 18.62 -9.62 -8.92
C ASN A 33 18.17 -9.05 -10.27
N GLY A 34 18.41 -7.77 -10.54
CA GLY A 34 17.95 -7.08 -11.75
C GLY A 34 19.02 -6.22 -12.41
N ASP A 35 18.71 -5.70 -13.59
CA ASP A 35 19.62 -4.88 -14.39
C ASP A 35 19.40 -3.36 -14.19
N ARG A 36 18.70 -2.96 -13.12
CA ARG A 36 18.31 -1.56 -12.87
C ARG A 36 19.16 -0.92 -11.80
N SER A 37 19.48 0.36 -11.99
CA SER A 37 20.20 1.12 -10.98
C SER A 37 19.33 1.38 -9.74
N ARG A 38 19.99 1.68 -8.62
CA ARG A 38 19.32 2.06 -7.38
C ARG A 38 18.40 3.27 -7.59
N GLU A 39 18.88 4.27 -8.33
CA GLU A 39 18.15 5.50 -8.64
C GLU A 39 16.90 5.22 -9.49
N GLU A 40 16.99 4.33 -10.48
CA GLU A 40 15.85 3.93 -11.30
C GLU A 40 14.77 3.22 -10.48
N LEU A 41 15.18 2.37 -9.54
CA LEU A 41 14.27 1.65 -8.65
C LEU A 41 13.58 2.57 -7.65
N LEU A 42 14.33 3.50 -7.04
CA LEU A 42 13.76 4.53 -6.17
C LEU A 42 12.75 5.40 -6.94
N GLY A 43 13.12 5.87 -8.14
CA GLY A 43 12.23 6.63 -9.00
C GLY A 43 10.96 5.87 -9.39
N ARG A 44 11.06 4.54 -9.58
CA ARG A 44 9.91 3.67 -9.85
C ARG A 44 8.96 3.59 -8.65
N MET A 45 9.47 3.44 -7.43
CA MET A 45 8.62 3.41 -6.22
C MET A 45 7.93 4.75 -5.99
N SER A 46 8.64 5.87 -6.17
CA SER A 46 8.02 7.20 -6.14
C SER A 46 6.93 7.35 -7.20
N ASP A 47 7.12 6.81 -8.41
CA ASP A 47 6.09 6.82 -9.45
C ASP A 47 4.86 5.98 -9.07
N TYR A 48 5.05 4.80 -8.46
CA TYR A 48 3.95 3.99 -7.94
C TYR A 48 3.16 4.73 -6.87
N TYR A 49 3.85 5.38 -5.92
CA TYR A 49 3.18 6.17 -4.89
C TYR A 49 2.40 7.36 -5.49
N ARG A 50 2.98 8.09 -6.46
CA ARG A 50 2.26 9.15 -7.19
C ARG A 50 1.02 8.63 -7.92
N ARG A 51 1.09 7.44 -8.53
CA ARG A 51 -0.07 6.80 -9.17
C ARG A 51 -1.13 6.38 -8.15
N MET A 52 -0.73 5.85 -7.00
CA MET A 52 -1.62 5.57 -5.87
C MET A 52 -2.39 6.83 -5.43
N LYS A 53 -1.71 7.96 -5.26
CA LYS A 53 -2.35 9.26 -4.97
C LYS A 53 -3.31 9.69 -6.07
N SER A 54 -2.92 9.53 -7.33
CA SER A 54 -3.79 9.85 -8.47
C SER A 54 -5.05 8.98 -8.51
N SER A 55 -4.96 7.69 -8.17
CA SER A 55 -6.12 6.80 -8.07
C SER A 55 -7.07 7.25 -6.96
N VAL A 56 -6.56 7.64 -5.80
CA VAL A 56 -7.38 8.21 -4.72
C VAL A 56 -8.09 9.49 -5.17
N ALA A 57 -7.36 10.42 -5.78
CA ALA A 57 -7.93 11.68 -6.25
C ALA A 57 -9.07 11.45 -7.27
N LYS A 58 -8.83 10.60 -8.28
CA LYS A 58 -9.85 10.23 -9.28
C LYS A 58 -11.07 9.60 -8.66
N GLY A 59 -10.88 8.68 -7.70
CA GLY A 59 -11.99 8.01 -7.03
C GLY A 59 -12.88 8.96 -6.23
N LEU A 60 -12.30 9.98 -5.61
CA LEU A 60 -13.05 11.01 -4.87
C LEU A 60 -13.89 11.91 -5.79
N GLU A 61 -13.62 11.94 -7.09
CA GLU A 61 -14.40 12.65 -8.11
C GLU A 61 -15.54 11.80 -8.70
N ILE A 62 -15.55 10.49 -8.47
CA ILE A 62 -16.60 9.61 -8.98
C ILE A 62 -17.88 9.85 -8.20
N VAL A 63 -18.92 10.32 -8.90
CA VAL A 63 -20.28 10.51 -8.37
C VAL A 63 -21.30 9.54 -8.98
N GLN A 64 -20.96 8.98 -10.14
CA GLN A 64 -21.82 8.05 -10.86
C GLN A 64 -21.54 6.62 -10.41
N ARG A 65 -22.57 5.79 -10.45
CA ARG A 65 -22.42 4.36 -10.19
C ARG A 65 -21.76 3.66 -11.37
N SER A 66 -21.03 2.59 -11.07
CA SER A 66 -20.45 1.67 -12.05
C SER A 66 -21.53 1.02 -12.93
N SER A 67 -21.12 0.34 -14.00
CA SER A 67 -22.03 -0.37 -14.91
C SER A 67 -22.88 -1.44 -14.23
N SER A 68 -22.39 -2.05 -13.13
CA SER A 68 -23.17 -3.00 -12.31
C SER A 68 -24.17 -2.32 -11.37
N GLY A 69 -24.06 -1.00 -11.15
CA GLY A 69 -24.88 -0.24 -10.21
C GLY A 69 -24.54 -0.46 -8.74
N LEU A 70 -23.46 -1.21 -8.44
CA LEU A 70 -23.09 -1.64 -7.08
C LEU A 70 -22.06 -0.76 -6.36
N SER A 71 -21.29 0.05 -7.10
CA SER A 71 -20.20 0.87 -6.55
C SER A 71 -20.22 2.26 -7.18
N GLY A 72 -19.77 3.30 -6.45
CA GLY A 72 -19.57 4.65 -6.98
C GLY A 72 -20.23 5.74 -6.14
N GLY A 73 -19.44 6.76 -5.80
CA GLY A 73 -19.89 7.92 -5.03
C GLY A 73 -19.88 7.74 -3.52
N ASP A 74 -19.49 6.58 -3.01
CA ASP A 74 -19.41 6.34 -1.56
C ASP A 74 -18.12 6.91 -0.98
N ALA A 75 -17.01 6.86 -1.73
CA ALA A 75 -15.76 7.51 -1.34
C ALA A 75 -15.95 9.01 -1.08
N GLN A 76 -16.68 9.69 -1.97
CA GLN A 76 -17.00 11.11 -1.84
C GLN A 76 -17.87 11.39 -0.61
N LYS A 77 -18.89 10.56 -0.35
CA LYS A 77 -19.77 10.74 0.82
C LYS A 77 -19.01 10.59 2.13
N VAL A 78 -18.14 9.59 2.24
CA VAL A 78 -17.30 9.39 3.44
C VAL A 78 -16.31 10.54 3.59
N MET A 79 -15.67 10.98 2.51
CA MET A 79 -14.79 12.16 2.54
C MET A 79 -15.54 13.43 2.96
N ALA A 80 -16.76 13.64 2.47
CA ALA A 80 -17.58 14.79 2.86
C ALA A 80 -18.00 14.74 4.34
N HIS A 81 -18.39 13.56 4.84
CA HIS A 81 -18.73 13.38 6.24
C HIS A 81 -17.52 13.66 7.16
N SER A 82 -16.31 13.25 6.76
CA SER A 82 -15.07 13.55 7.51
C SER A 82 -14.77 15.06 7.67
N ARG A 83 -15.42 15.92 6.87
CA ARG A 83 -15.28 17.39 6.90
C ARG A 83 -16.47 18.10 7.55
N GLY A 84 -17.49 17.36 7.98
CA GLY A 84 -18.68 17.91 8.61
C GLY A 84 -18.52 18.15 10.11
N ASP A 85 -19.59 18.66 10.73
CA ASP A 85 -19.60 18.99 12.17
C ASP A 85 -19.60 17.77 13.10
N ARG A 86 -19.92 16.58 12.56
CA ARG A 86 -19.94 15.31 13.30
C ARG A 86 -19.11 14.29 12.52
N VAL A 87 -17.94 13.96 13.03
CA VAL A 87 -17.06 12.93 12.47
C VAL A 87 -17.28 11.58 13.14
N SER A 88 -16.74 10.51 12.54
CA SER A 88 -16.68 9.18 13.14
C SER A 88 -16.12 9.21 14.57
N PRO A 89 -16.63 8.38 15.51
CA PRO A 89 -16.05 8.20 16.84
C PRO A 89 -14.58 7.75 16.82
N LEU A 90 -14.12 7.18 15.70
CA LEU A 90 -12.73 6.76 15.50
C LEU A 90 -11.83 7.90 14.99
N GLY A 91 -12.38 9.10 14.80
CA GLY A 91 -11.66 10.29 14.40
C GLY A 91 -11.56 10.50 12.89
N ILE A 92 -11.21 11.74 12.51
CA ILE A 92 -11.12 12.19 11.12
C ILE A 92 -10.10 11.39 10.30
N THR A 93 -8.97 11.03 10.90
CA THR A 93 -7.87 10.29 10.25
C THR A 93 -8.34 8.91 9.78
N PHE A 94 -9.05 8.18 10.66
CA PHE A 94 -9.61 6.87 10.32
C PHE A 94 -10.63 6.97 9.19
N GLU A 95 -11.51 7.98 9.26
CA GLU A 95 -12.56 8.17 8.28
C GLU A 95 -12.03 8.56 6.89
N ARG A 96 -11.01 9.43 6.83
CA ARG A 96 -10.30 9.76 5.59
C ARG A 96 -9.62 8.53 4.99
N SER A 97 -9.02 7.69 5.81
CA SER A 97 -8.41 6.43 5.35
C SER A 97 -9.44 5.52 4.67
N LEU A 98 -10.65 5.39 5.25
CA LEU A 98 -11.75 4.65 4.62
C LEU A 98 -12.16 5.25 3.27
N ALA A 99 -12.28 6.58 3.20
CA ALA A 99 -12.59 7.26 1.94
C ALA A 99 -11.53 7.00 0.87
N TYR A 100 -10.24 6.98 1.22
CA TYR A 100 -9.15 6.66 0.29
C TYR A 100 -9.22 5.23 -0.24
N GLY A 101 -9.50 4.26 0.64
CA GLY A 101 -9.66 2.86 0.24
C GLY A 101 -10.83 2.69 -0.74
N LEU A 102 -11.98 3.29 -0.41
CA LEU A 102 -13.15 3.31 -1.29
C LEU A 102 -12.84 3.99 -2.63
N ALA A 103 -12.15 5.13 -2.63
CA ALA A 103 -11.83 5.88 -3.84
C ALA A 103 -11.02 5.03 -4.84
N VAL A 104 -10.04 4.28 -4.36
CA VAL A 104 -9.24 3.40 -5.23
C VAL A 104 -10.07 2.24 -5.76
N LEU A 105 -10.94 1.65 -4.94
CA LEU A 105 -11.84 0.57 -5.40
C LEU A 105 -12.88 1.09 -6.41
N GLU A 106 -13.40 2.30 -6.24
CA GLU A 106 -14.29 2.94 -7.19
C GLU A 106 -13.55 3.27 -8.49
N THR A 107 -12.30 3.74 -8.41
CA THR A 107 -11.44 3.93 -9.59
C THR A 107 -11.23 2.62 -10.34
N ASN A 108 -10.95 1.53 -9.62
CA ASN A 108 -10.81 0.20 -10.21
C ASN A 108 -12.12 -0.28 -10.86
N ALA A 109 -13.27 -0.09 -10.20
CA ALA A 109 -14.58 -0.45 -10.72
C ALA A 109 -14.99 0.36 -11.97
N ALA A 110 -14.44 1.56 -12.12
CA ALA A 110 -14.57 2.40 -13.31
C ALA A 110 -13.52 2.10 -14.40
N PHE A 111 -12.75 1.01 -14.27
CA PHE A 111 -11.63 0.65 -15.16
C PHE A 111 -10.54 1.74 -15.25
N GLY A 112 -10.43 2.55 -14.21
CA GLY A 112 -9.36 3.53 -14.05
C GLY A 112 -8.03 2.88 -13.67
N GLN A 113 -6.96 3.67 -13.76
CA GLN A 113 -5.62 3.21 -13.39
C GLN A 113 -5.47 3.08 -11.88
N ILE A 114 -4.96 1.93 -11.43
CA ILE A 114 -4.64 1.59 -10.04
C ILE A 114 -3.26 0.91 -9.94
N VAL A 115 -2.70 0.85 -8.74
CA VAL A 115 -1.48 0.08 -8.44
C VAL A 115 -1.87 -1.14 -7.61
N ALA A 116 -1.68 -2.34 -8.16
CA ALA A 116 -2.03 -3.59 -7.49
C ALA A 116 -1.14 -3.82 -6.26
N THR A 117 -1.76 -4.14 -5.11
CA THR A 117 -1.07 -4.36 -3.84
C THR A 117 -1.79 -5.38 -2.94
N PRO A 118 -1.58 -6.70 -3.13
CA PRO A 118 -0.90 -7.35 -4.26
C PRO A 118 -1.83 -7.57 -5.48
N THR A 119 -3.15 -7.43 -5.32
CA THR A 119 -4.13 -7.60 -6.41
C THR A 119 -4.89 -6.31 -6.69
N ALA A 120 -5.65 -6.28 -7.79
CA ALA A 120 -6.57 -5.18 -8.07
C ALA A 120 -7.70 -5.09 -7.02
N GLY A 121 -8.18 -6.23 -6.49
CA GLY A 121 -9.24 -6.29 -5.48
C GLY A 121 -8.82 -5.73 -4.11
N SER A 122 -7.52 -5.74 -3.82
CA SER A 122 -6.93 -5.24 -2.56
C SER A 122 -6.23 -3.89 -2.71
N ALA A 123 -6.20 -3.33 -3.92
CA ALA A 123 -5.38 -2.16 -4.28
C ALA A 123 -5.67 -0.89 -3.49
N GLY A 124 -6.81 -0.78 -2.79
CA GLY A 124 -7.14 0.37 -1.96
C GLY A 124 -6.42 0.44 -0.62
N ILE A 125 -5.82 -0.67 -0.15
CA ILE A 125 -5.30 -0.75 1.22
C ILE A 125 -3.99 0.02 1.38
N ALA A 126 -2.98 -0.28 0.56
CA ALA A 126 -1.70 0.42 0.60
C ALA A 126 -1.82 1.95 0.43
N PRO A 127 -2.53 2.48 -0.60
CA PRO A 127 -2.77 3.93 -0.71
C PRO A 127 -3.52 4.51 0.49
N ALA A 128 -4.58 3.85 0.98
CA ALA A 128 -5.32 4.34 2.13
C ALA A 128 -4.44 4.49 3.37
N CYS A 129 -3.58 3.49 3.63
CA CYS A 129 -2.65 3.49 4.74
C CYS A 129 -1.54 4.54 4.56
N LEU A 130 -0.84 4.54 3.43
CA LEU A 130 0.34 5.39 3.21
C LEU A 130 0.00 6.87 3.01
N LEU A 131 -1.12 7.22 2.36
CA LEU A 131 -1.54 8.63 2.29
C LEU A 131 -1.98 9.14 3.66
N THR A 132 -2.69 8.31 4.43
CA THR A 132 -3.12 8.69 5.78
C THR A 132 -1.91 8.90 6.69
N TRP A 133 -0.91 8.02 6.61
CA TRP A 133 0.35 8.18 7.33
C TRP A 133 1.10 9.44 6.88
N GLN A 134 1.22 9.67 5.57
CA GLN A 134 1.88 10.84 4.99
C GLN A 134 1.26 12.14 5.54
N GLU A 135 -0.06 12.26 5.48
CA GLU A 135 -0.79 13.43 5.97
C GLU A 135 -0.65 13.62 7.48
N ALA A 136 -0.65 12.53 8.24
CA ALA A 136 -0.54 12.58 9.70
C ALA A 136 0.86 12.97 10.20
N ARG A 137 1.91 12.70 9.40
CA ARG A 137 3.31 12.97 9.75
C ARG A 137 3.92 14.17 9.02
N ASP A 138 3.15 14.84 8.15
CA ASP A 138 3.64 15.91 7.27
C ASP A 138 4.87 15.48 6.45
N SER A 139 4.83 14.23 5.95
CA SER A 139 5.95 13.58 5.27
C SER A 139 5.94 13.79 3.76
N SER A 140 7.10 13.65 3.13
CA SER A 140 7.25 13.78 1.68
C SER A 140 6.70 12.56 0.92
N ASP A 141 6.50 12.72 -0.40
CA ASP A 141 6.11 11.60 -1.27
C ASP A 141 7.20 10.53 -1.32
N GLU A 142 8.47 10.94 -1.24
CA GLU A 142 9.64 10.05 -1.20
C GLU A 142 9.67 9.23 0.08
N GLU A 143 9.37 9.83 1.24
CA GLU A 143 9.29 9.12 2.51
C GLU A 143 8.16 8.08 2.50
N ALA A 144 6.97 8.45 2.04
CA ALA A 144 5.86 7.49 1.93
C ALA A 144 6.13 6.39 0.90
N ALA A 145 6.80 6.71 -0.20
CA ALA A 145 7.22 5.74 -1.21
C ALA A 145 8.27 4.74 -0.66
N GLN A 146 9.08 5.14 0.33
CA GLN A 146 10.05 4.23 0.96
C GLN A 146 9.36 3.04 1.62
N GLY A 147 8.18 3.24 2.24
CA GLY A 147 7.40 2.15 2.84
C GLY A 147 6.94 1.08 1.83
N LEU A 148 6.90 1.40 0.52
CA LEU A 148 6.58 0.41 -0.50
C LEU A 148 7.64 -0.67 -0.63
N TRP A 149 8.90 -0.40 -0.27
CA TRP A 149 9.95 -1.41 -0.21
C TRP A 149 9.70 -2.43 0.90
N THR A 150 9.30 -1.97 2.09
CA THR A 150 8.88 -2.83 3.21
C THR A 150 7.69 -3.68 2.80
N ALA A 151 6.66 -3.04 2.24
CA ALA A 151 5.46 -3.71 1.74
C ALA A 151 5.81 -4.79 0.70
N ALA A 152 6.72 -4.48 -0.24
CA ALA A 152 7.18 -5.43 -1.25
C ALA A 152 7.93 -6.63 -0.63
N SER A 153 8.74 -6.40 0.41
CA SER A 153 9.44 -7.48 1.14
C SER A 153 8.46 -8.44 1.79
N ILE A 154 7.44 -7.93 2.50
CA ILE A 154 6.39 -8.74 3.10
C ILE A 154 5.56 -9.45 2.04
N GLY A 155 5.23 -8.75 0.94
CA GLY A 155 4.56 -9.35 -0.21
C GLY A 155 5.36 -10.52 -0.79
N LYS A 156 6.68 -10.38 -0.95
CA LYS A 156 7.55 -11.46 -1.44
C LYS A 156 7.51 -12.69 -0.52
N ILE A 157 7.56 -12.50 0.79
CA ILE A 157 7.47 -13.60 1.77
C ILE A 157 6.12 -14.32 1.62
N ILE A 158 5.00 -13.59 1.64
CA ILE A 158 3.66 -14.18 1.53
C ILE A 158 3.51 -14.91 0.19
N GLY A 159 3.92 -14.28 -0.91
CA GLY A 159 3.81 -14.84 -2.26
C GLY A 159 4.71 -16.05 -2.51
N SER A 160 5.75 -16.27 -1.69
CA SER A 160 6.62 -17.45 -1.80
C SER A 160 5.95 -18.74 -1.29
N GLY A 161 5.01 -18.62 -0.36
CA GLY A 161 4.32 -19.75 0.29
C GLY A 161 2.82 -19.80 0.05
N ALA A 162 2.23 -18.77 -0.57
CA ALA A 162 0.78 -18.68 -0.80
C ALA A 162 0.46 -18.02 -2.15
N CYS A 163 -0.73 -18.32 -2.69
CA CYS A 163 -1.26 -17.60 -3.84
C CYS A 163 -1.85 -16.26 -3.39
N PHE A 164 -1.79 -15.24 -4.24
CA PHE A 164 -2.55 -14.00 -4.06
C PHE A 164 -3.94 -14.05 -4.69
N SER A 165 -4.38 -15.19 -5.22
CA SER A 165 -5.70 -15.26 -5.86
C SER A 165 -6.79 -15.41 -4.81
N GLY A 166 -7.67 -14.42 -4.71
CA GLY A 166 -8.84 -14.47 -3.85
C GLY A 166 -9.79 -15.60 -4.25
N ALA A 167 -9.79 -15.99 -5.53
CA ALA A 167 -10.56 -17.13 -6.02
C ALA A 167 -10.03 -18.48 -5.51
N GLN A 168 -8.73 -18.57 -5.15
CA GLN A 168 -8.11 -19.80 -4.64
C GLN A 168 -7.93 -19.78 -3.11
N GLY A 169 -7.48 -18.66 -2.55
CA GLY A 169 -7.11 -18.52 -1.14
C GLY A 169 -8.07 -17.66 -0.32
N GLY A 170 -9.18 -17.18 -0.89
CA GLY A 170 -10.15 -16.32 -0.21
C GLY A 170 -9.64 -14.90 0.07
N CYS A 171 -10.44 -14.08 0.77
CA CYS A 171 -10.10 -12.69 1.06
C CYS A 171 -8.80 -12.55 1.88
N GLN A 172 -8.45 -13.53 2.72
CA GLN A 172 -7.18 -13.51 3.46
C GLN A 172 -5.95 -13.51 2.55
N ALA A 173 -6.04 -14.16 1.39
CA ALA A 173 -4.94 -14.22 0.42
C ALA A 173 -4.69 -12.87 -0.28
N GLU A 174 -5.75 -12.06 -0.46
CA GLU A 174 -5.66 -10.74 -1.09
C GLU A 174 -5.60 -9.62 -0.06
N ILE A 175 -6.72 -9.40 0.62
CA ILE A 175 -6.95 -8.32 1.59
C ILE A 175 -6.06 -8.52 2.82
N GLY A 176 -5.98 -9.75 3.35
CA GLY A 176 -5.11 -10.05 4.49
C GLY A 176 -3.65 -9.76 4.20
N SER A 177 -3.16 -10.19 3.03
CA SER A 177 -1.81 -9.91 2.57
C SER A 177 -1.54 -8.41 2.42
N ALA A 178 -2.45 -7.68 1.78
CA ALA A 178 -2.34 -6.23 1.62
C ALA A 178 -2.31 -5.49 2.97
N CYS A 179 -3.13 -5.92 3.94
CA CYS A 179 -3.10 -5.39 5.30
C CYS A 179 -1.76 -5.65 5.99
N ALA A 180 -1.21 -6.86 5.87
CA ALA A 180 0.10 -7.19 6.44
C ALA A 180 1.23 -6.36 5.81
N MET A 181 1.21 -6.20 4.48
CA MET A 181 2.16 -5.37 3.74
C MET A 181 2.09 -3.90 4.18
N ALA A 182 0.90 -3.33 4.28
CA ALA A 182 0.70 -1.94 4.67
C ALA A 182 1.05 -1.69 6.15
N ALA A 183 0.73 -2.64 7.03
CA ALA A 183 1.06 -2.54 8.46
C ALA A 183 2.57 -2.54 8.69
N ALA A 184 3.31 -3.44 8.02
CA ALA A 184 4.77 -3.47 8.10
C ALA A 184 5.40 -2.19 7.56
N ALA A 185 4.90 -1.67 6.44
CA ALA A 185 5.35 -0.39 5.88
C ALA A 185 5.18 0.77 6.86
N ILE A 186 4.00 0.93 7.45
CA ILE A 186 3.77 1.99 8.45
C ILE A 186 4.65 1.77 9.69
N CYS A 187 4.79 0.53 10.17
CA CYS A 187 5.62 0.21 11.33
C CYS A 187 7.07 0.66 11.13
N GLU A 188 7.68 0.31 10.00
CA GLU A 188 9.06 0.69 9.69
C GLU A 188 9.20 2.20 9.47
N LEU A 189 8.24 2.84 8.78
CA LEU A 189 8.21 4.29 8.58
C LEU A 189 8.10 5.06 9.92
N ASP A 190 7.45 4.48 10.92
CA ASP A 190 7.36 5.03 12.27
C ASP A 190 8.55 4.68 13.18
N GLY A 191 9.60 4.06 12.63
CA GLY A 191 10.82 3.70 13.35
C GLY A 191 10.73 2.39 14.13
N GLY A 192 9.77 1.53 13.80
CA GLY A 192 9.72 0.16 14.30
C GLY A 192 10.97 -0.63 13.92
N THR A 193 11.47 -1.46 14.83
CA THR A 193 12.63 -2.32 14.59
C THR A 193 12.21 -3.63 13.92
N PRO A 194 13.14 -4.32 13.23
CA PRO A 194 13.01 -5.74 12.91
C PRO A 194 12.64 -6.58 14.14
#